data_AF-A0A526YLU3-F1
#
_entry.id   AF-A0A526YLU3-F1
#
_cell.length_a   1.000
_cell.length_b   1.000
_cell.length_c   1.000
_cell.angle_alpha   90.00
_cell.angle_beta   90.00
_cell.angle_gamma   90.00
#
_symmetry.space_group_name_H-M   'P 1'
#
loop_
_entity.id
_entity.type
_entity.pdbx_description
1 polymer ?
#
loop_
_entity_poly.entity_id
_entity_poly.type
_entity_poly.pdbx_seq_one_letter_code
_entity_poly.pdbx_strand_id
1 'polypeptide(L)'
;VHARVSADEYAAIEKAAKVADMTVSGFFRSLVIEGAGARPFLTEEDRLVMALLLEDMRAIGVNLNQVARALNSGKGVHPSDVDI
;
A
#
# COMPACT_ATOMS: atom_id res chain seq x y z
N VAL A 1 11.10 9.32 -20.05
CA VAL A 1 11.33 10.76 -19.82
C VAL A 1 12.68 11.08 -20.43
N HIS A 2 12.77 12.03 -21.36
CA HIS A 2 14.03 12.52 -21.90
C HIS A 2 14.20 13.97 -21.49
N ALA A 3 15.19 14.24 -20.65
CA ALA A 3 15.58 15.57 -20.20
C ALA A 3 17.06 15.77 -20.54
N ARG A 4 17.42 17.00 -20.95
CA ARG A 4 18.82 17.38 -21.12
C ARG A 4 19.33 17.89 -19.79
N VAL A 5 20.42 17.30 -19.33
CA VAL A 5 21.12 17.66 -18.10
C VAL A 5 22.61 17.74 -18.41
N SER A 6 23.32 18.57 -17.67
CA SER A 6 24.78 18.58 -17.66
C SER A 6 25.34 17.28 -17.04
N ALA A 7 26.64 17.05 -17.22
CA ALA A 7 27.31 15.89 -16.64
C ALA A 7 27.26 15.89 -15.10
N ASP A 8 27.46 17.06 -14.49
CA ASP A 8 27.43 17.20 -13.02
C ASP A 8 26.04 16.94 -12.45
N GLU A 9 25.00 17.45 -13.12
CA GLU A 9 23.61 17.16 -12.76
C GLU A 9 23.30 15.67 -12.88
N TYR A 10 23.74 15.02 -13.97
CA TYR A 10 23.54 13.58 -14.14
C TYR A 10 24.22 12.76 -13.04
N ALA A 11 25.44 13.11 -12.64
CA ALA A 11 26.15 12.45 -11.55
C ALA A 11 25.44 12.62 -10.19
N ALA A 12 24.91 13.81 -9.93
CA ALA A 12 24.11 14.07 -8.73
C ALA A 12 22.82 13.23 -8.72
N ILE A 13 22.14 13.13 -9.87
CA ILE A 13 20.92 12.32 -10.03
C ILE A 13 21.23 10.83 -9.84
N GLU A 14 22.31 10.32 -10.43
CA GLU A 14 22.71 8.92 -10.29
C GLU A 14 22.98 8.56 -8.82
N LYS A 15 23.68 9.44 -8.10
CA LYS A 15 23.92 9.27 -6.66
C LYS A 15 22.61 9.24 -5.86
N ALA A 16 21.69 10.17 -6.14
CA ALA A 16 20.40 10.23 -5.46
C ALA A 16 19.52 9.00 -5.76
N ALA A 17 19.47 8.56 -7.02
CA ALA A 17 18.74 7.37 -7.43
C ALA A 17 19.26 6.10 -6.74
N LYS A 18 20.59 5.97 -6.60
CA LYS A 18 21.21 4.86 -5.86
C LYS A 18 20.86 4.87 -4.37
N VAL A 19 20.82 6.03 -3.73
CA VAL A 19 20.41 6.16 -2.32
C VAL A 19 18.95 5.75 -2.12
N ALA A 20 18.09 6.03 -3.11
CA ALA A 20 16.68 5.65 -3.11
C ALA A 20 16.42 4.22 -3.59
N ASP A 21 17.45 3.43 -3.90
CA ASP A 21 17.34 2.10 -4.52
C ASP A 21 16.48 2.07 -5.80
N MET A 22 16.64 3.09 -6.64
CA MET A 22 15.91 3.23 -7.91
C MET A 22 16.86 3.30 -9.10
N THR A 23 16.36 2.89 -10.26
CA THR A 23 17.00 3.27 -11.53
C THR A 23 16.87 4.78 -11.74
N VAL A 24 17.83 5.41 -12.44
CA VAL A 24 17.78 6.85 -12.79
C VAL A 24 16.45 7.24 -13.45
N SER A 25 15.97 6.44 -14.40
CA SER A 25 14.67 6.65 -15.06
C SER A 25 13.45 6.44 -14.15
N GLY A 26 13.58 5.60 -13.11
CA GLY A 26 12.57 5.43 -12.06
C GLY A 26 12.51 6.65 -11.15
N PHE A 27 13.66 7.10 -10.68
CA PHE A 27 13.81 8.29 -9.84
C PHE A 27 13.30 9.56 -10.51
N PHE A 28 13.62 9.79 -11.80
CA PHE A 28 13.06 10.91 -12.55
C PHE A 28 11.52 10.89 -12.61
N ARG A 29 10.93 9.70 -12.82
CA ARG A 29 9.47 9.56 -12.87
C ARG A 29 8.83 9.80 -11.51
N SER A 30 9.44 9.34 -10.42
CA SER A 30 8.88 9.57 -9.08
C SER A 30 8.87 11.06 -8.76
N LEU A 31 9.95 11.79 -9.01
CA LEU A 31 10.02 13.24 -8.81
C LEU A 31 9.00 14.01 -9.66
N VAL A 32 8.82 13.64 -10.92
CA VAL A 32 7.85 14.30 -11.81
C VAL A 32 6.42 14.09 -11.32
N ILE A 33 6.08 12.86 -10.92
CA ILE A 33 4.73 12.56 -10.45
C ILE A 33 4.51 13.17 -9.05
N GLU A 34 5.54 13.26 -8.19
CA GLU A 34 5.45 13.92 -6.88
C GLU A 34 5.27 15.42 -7.03
N GLY A 35 6.07 16.06 -7.89
CA GLY A 35 5.91 17.46 -8.25
C GLY A 35 4.58 17.78 -8.92
N ALA A 36 3.94 16.79 -9.57
CA ALA A 36 2.59 16.91 -10.12
C ALA A 36 1.48 16.76 -9.06
N GLY A 37 1.82 16.53 -7.79
CA GLY A 37 0.85 16.34 -6.70
C GLY A 37 0.08 15.03 -6.78
N ALA A 38 0.47 14.10 -7.64
CA ALA A 38 -0.14 12.79 -7.75
C ALA A 38 0.35 11.92 -6.59
N ARG A 39 -0.33 12.04 -5.46
CA ARG A 39 -0.23 11.17 -4.29
C ARG A 39 -1.49 10.30 -4.20
N PRO A 40 -1.40 9.09 -3.61
CA PRO A 40 -0.22 8.48 -3.01
C PRO A 40 0.60 7.64 -4.00
N PHE A 41 1.93 7.66 -3.86
CA PHE A 41 2.77 6.59 -4.38
C PHE A 41 2.86 5.55 -3.30
N LEU A 42 2.06 4.50 -3.44
CA LEU A 42 2.19 3.35 -2.58
C LEU A 42 3.54 2.71 -2.91
N THR A 43 4.54 2.86 -2.05
CA THR A 43 5.80 2.13 -2.15
C THR A 43 5.55 0.63 -2.02
N GLU A 44 6.56 -0.19 -2.26
CA GLU A 44 6.43 -1.64 -2.03
C GLU A 44 6.11 -1.94 -0.56
N GLU A 45 6.77 -1.25 0.37
CA GLU A 45 6.53 -1.36 1.80
C GLU A 45 5.11 -0.92 2.17
N ASP A 46 4.62 0.19 1.62
CA ASP A 46 3.23 0.63 1.84
C ASP A 46 2.22 -0.43 1.37
N ARG A 47 2.47 -1.07 0.22
CA ARG A 47 1.63 -2.15 -0.30
C ARG A 47 1.64 -3.37 0.61
N LEU A 48 2.77 -3.71 1.22
CA LEU A 48 2.85 -4.80 2.19
C LEU A 48 2.05 -4.49 3.46
N VAL A 49 2.14 -3.26 3.99
CA VAL A 49 1.33 -2.84 5.14
C VAL A 49 -0.16 -2.90 4.82
N MET A 50 -0.58 -2.42 3.64
CA MET A 50 -1.98 -2.53 3.22
C MET A 50 -2.43 -3.98 3.00
N ALA A 51 -1.56 -4.86 2.50
CA ALA A 51 -1.88 -6.27 2.35
C ALA A 51 -2.12 -6.94 3.71
N LEU A 52 -1.30 -6.61 4.72
CA LEU A 52 -1.51 -7.08 6.10
C LEU A 52 -2.85 -6.58 6.66
N LEU A 53 -3.14 -5.27 6.53
CA LEU A 53 -4.41 -4.71 7.00
C LEU A 53 -5.61 -5.34 6.28
N LEU A 54 -5.47 -5.67 4.99
CA LEU A 54 -6.51 -6.33 4.21
C LEU A 54 -6.79 -7.75 4.73
N GLU A 55 -5.77 -8.47 5.17
CA GLU A 55 -5.92 -9.80 5.76
C GLU A 55 -6.70 -9.74 7.08
N ASP A 56 -6.38 -8.79 7.96
CA ASP A 56 -7.12 -8.56 9.21
C ASP A 56 -8.59 -8.21 8.94
N MET A 57 -8.84 -7.30 8.00
CA MET A 57 -10.19 -6.91 7.60
C MET A 57 -10.98 -8.10 7.03
N ARG A 58 -10.32 -8.98 6.28
CA ARG A 58 -10.95 -10.20 5.77
C ARG A 58 -11.33 -11.15 6.90
N ALA A 59 -10.48 -11.35 7.90
CA ALA A 59 -10.79 -12.19 9.06
C ALA A 59 -12.02 -11.65 9.83
N ILE A 60 -12.06 -10.34 10.08
CA ILE A 60 -13.20 -9.67 10.71
C ILE A 60 -14.48 -9.89 9.89
N GLY A 61 -14.41 -9.69 8.57
CA GLY A 61 -15.56 -9.89 7.68
C GLY A 61 -16.08 -11.33 7.67
N VAL A 62 -15.19 -12.32 7.75
CA VAL A 62 -15.56 -13.75 7.85
C VAL A 62 -16.32 -14.01 9.14
N ASN A 63 -15.82 -13.57 10.30
CA ASN A 63 -16.47 -13.76 11.59
C ASN A 63 -17.86 -13.08 11.63
N LEU A 64 -17.94 -11.84 11.17
CA LEU A 64 -19.22 -11.11 11.11
C LEU A 64 -20.25 -11.85 10.25
N ASN A 65 -19.83 -12.40 9.11
CA ASN A 65 -20.71 -13.16 8.24
C ASN A 65 -21.15 -14.50 8.87
N GLN A 66 -20.31 -15.13 9.69
CA GLN A 66 -20.69 -16.32 10.45
C GLN A 66 -21.78 -15.98 11.49
N VAL A 67 -21.62 -14.89 12.24
CA VAL A 67 -22.63 -14.40 13.20
C VAL A 67 -23.94 -14.09 12.49
N ALA A 68 -23.90 -13.36 11.36
CA ALA A 68 -25.08 -13.05 10.57
C ALA A 68 -25.81 -14.31 10.09
N ARG A 69 -25.07 -15.34 9.65
CA ARG A 69 -25.65 -16.63 9.24
C ARG A 69 -26.28 -17.37 10.41
N ALA A 70 -25.65 -17.38 11.58
CA ALA A 70 -26.19 -18.00 12.79
C ALA A 70 -27.55 -17.37 13.14
N LEU A 71 -27.61 -16.04 13.22
CA LEU A 71 -28.84 -15.27 13.47
C LEU A 71 -29.93 -15.58 12.43
N ASN A 72 -29.59 -15.54 11.14
CA ASN A 72 -30.54 -15.77 10.05
C ASN A 72 -31.07 -17.21 10.01
N SER A 73 -30.34 -18.18 10.57
CA SER A 73 -30.77 -19.57 10.65
C SER A 73 -31.77 -19.86 11.77
N GLY A 74 -32.13 -18.86 12.58
CA GLY A 74 -33.04 -19.02 13.73
C GLY A 74 -32.41 -19.70 14.95
N LYS A 75 -31.11 -20.07 14.87
CA LYS A 75 -30.31 -20.43 16.04
C LYS A 75 -29.92 -19.13 16.74
N GLY A 76 -30.51 -18.85 17.90
CA GLY A 76 -30.09 -17.72 18.73
C GLY A 76 -28.58 -17.78 18.97
N VAL A 77 -27.91 -16.66 18.74
CA VAL A 77 -26.46 -16.51 19.00
C VAL A 77 -26.22 -16.82 20.48
N HIS A 78 -25.35 -17.80 20.76
CA HIS A 78 -24.98 -18.09 22.13
C HIS A 78 -24.05 -16.96 22.62
N PRO A 79 -24.15 -16.49 23.88
CA PRO A 79 -23.30 -15.40 24.37
C PRO A 79 -21.78 -15.64 24.19
N SER A 80 -21.35 -16.90 24.15
CA SER A 80 -19.95 -17.30 23.87
C SER A 80 -19.50 -17.10 22.41
N ASP A 81 -20.43 -16.88 21.48
CA ASP A 81 -20.12 -16.59 20.07
C ASP A 81 -19.77 -15.10 19.88
N VAL A 82 -19.97 -14.28 20.91
CA VAL A 82 -19.69 -12.84 20.96
C VAL A 82 -18.95 -12.53 22.27
N ASP A 83 -17.82 -13.18 22.51
CA ASP A 83 -16.88 -12.69 23.53
C ASP A 83 -16.11 -11.51 22.93
N ILE A 84 -16.39 -10.31 23.45
CA ILE A 84 -15.68 -9.05 23.21
C ILE A 84 -14.83 -8.73 24.44
#